data_AF-A0A7Y5B320-F1
#
_entry.id   AF-A0A7Y5B320-F1
#
_cell.length_a   1.000
_cell.length_b   1.000
_cell.length_c   1.000
_cell.angle_alpha   90.00
_cell.angle_beta   90.00
_cell.angle_gamma   90.00
#
_symmetry.space_group_name_H-M   'P 1'
#
loop_
_entity.id
_entity.type
_entity.pdbx_description
1 polymer ?
#
loop_
_entity_poly.entity_id
_entity_poly.type
_entity_poly.pdbx_seq_one_letter_code
_entity_poly.pdbx_strand_id
1 'polypeptide(L)'
;MEKISVFLDDYRRAPHGHVLVETIDECILLLQTYEIDHLSLDHDLVSKSRNGLMLVHIMVQKQLFADRITVHSANSVGGKAMYRYLKQAQQDFEMPTDIKVLLRPLPLNYIPPNYLHNY
;
A
#
# COMPACT_ATOMS: atom_id res chain seq x y z
N MET A 1 -12.16 14.63 -10.95
CA MET A 1 -10.80 15.17 -10.69
C MET A 1 -9.78 14.19 -11.23
N GLU A 2 -8.55 14.62 -11.49
CA GLU A 2 -7.47 13.69 -11.81
C GLU A 2 -7.10 12.92 -10.53
N LYS A 3 -7.03 11.60 -10.60
CA LYS A 3 -6.67 10.74 -9.47
C LYS A 3 -5.17 10.55 -9.43
N ILE A 4 -4.61 10.43 -8.23
CA ILE A 4 -3.19 10.14 -8.05
C ILE A 4 -2.99 8.68 -7.62
N SER A 5 -1.77 8.18 -7.81
CA SER A 5 -1.31 6.92 -7.23
C SER A 5 -0.30 7.20 -6.12
N VAL A 6 -0.37 6.46 -5.02
CA VAL A 6 0.47 6.64 -3.83
C VAL A 6 1.23 5.35 -3.53
N PHE A 7 2.52 5.49 -3.24
CA PHE A 7 3.41 4.42 -2.85
C PHE A 7 3.96 4.74 -1.45
N LEU A 8 3.48 4.01 -0.44
CA LEU A 8 3.96 4.13 0.94
C LEU A 8 5.11 3.16 1.17
N ASP A 9 6.31 3.69 1.31
CA ASP A 9 7.54 2.93 1.50
C ASP A 9 8.67 3.84 1.97
N ASP A 10 9.49 3.40 2.92
CA ASP A 10 10.63 4.16 3.44
C ASP A 10 11.99 3.71 2.87
N TYR A 11 11.99 2.70 1.99
CA TYR A 11 13.20 2.06 1.50
C TYR A 11 13.28 2.01 -0.03
N ARG A 12 12.20 1.62 -0.71
CA ARG A 12 12.13 1.45 -2.16
C ARG A 12 11.78 2.77 -2.85
N ARG A 13 12.34 2.94 -4.04
CA ARG A 13 11.88 4.00 -4.95
C ARG A 13 10.46 3.69 -5.44
N ALA A 14 9.62 4.71 -5.44
CA ALA A 14 8.30 4.62 -6.04
C ALA A 14 8.38 4.33 -7.56
N PRO A 15 7.47 3.52 -8.11
CA PRO A 15 7.30 3.37 -9.56
C PRO A 15 6.94 4.70 -10.23
N HIS A 16 7.17 4.79 -11.55
CA HIS A 16 6.77 5.98 -12.31
C HIS A 16 5.26 6.21 -12.22
N GLY A 17 4.85 7.46 -11.94
CA GLY A 17 3.46 7.84 -11.78
C GLY A 17 2.91 7.71 -10.35
N HIS A 18 3.73 7.25 -9.39
CA HIS A 18 3.37 7.23 -7.98
C HIS A 18 4.00 8.39 -7.21
N VAL A 19 3.22 8.98 -6.32
CA VAL A 19 3.72 9.86 -5.25
C VAL A 19 4.28 8.97 -4.14
N LEU A 20 5.56 9.13 -3.81
CA LEU A 20 6.21 8.46 -2.68
C LEU A 20 5.82 9.16 -1.38
N VAL A 21 5.47 8.39 -0.36
CA VAL A 21 5.35 8.83 1.04
C VAL A 21 6.07 7.83 1.93
N GLU A 22 6.73 8.29 2.99
CA GLU A 22 7.57 7.42 3.83
C GLU A 22 6.91 7.13 5.19
N THR A 23 5.86 7.88 5.53
CA THR A 23 5.14 7.75 6.79
C THR A 23 3.64 7.54 6.61
N ILE A 24 3.01 6.91 7.59
CA ILE A 24 1.55 6.73 7.59
C ILE A 24 0.80 8.08 7.69
N ASP A 25 1.40 9.10 8.31
CA ASP A 25 0.77 10.41 8.48
C ASP A 25 0.69 11.18 7.17
N GLU A 26 1.76 11.13 6.36
CA GLU A 26 1.75 11.65 5.00
C GLU A 26 0.75 10.88 4.12
N CYS A 27 0.70 9.56 4.24
CA CYS A 27 -0.26 8.74 3.51
C CYS A 27 -1.72 9.09 3.88
N ILE A 28 -2.01 9.30 5.17
CA ILE A 28 -3.34 9.71 5.64
C ILE A 28 -3.69 11.10 5.09
N LEU A 29 -2.75 12.05 5.12
CA LEU A 29 -2.96 13.38 4.57
C LEU A 29 -3.34 13.32 3.09
N LEU A 30 -2.66 12.50 2.28
CA LEU A 30 -3.00 12.33 0.87
C LEU A 30 -4.38 11.68 0.69
N LEU A 31 -4.70 10.63 1.45
CA LEU A 31 -6.02 9.98 1.41
C LEU A 31 -7.18 10.92 1.80
N GLN A 32 -6.91 11.92 2.62
CA GLN A 32 -7.90 12.94 3.01
C GLN A 32 -8.03 14.07 1.99
N THR A 33 -7.00 14.30 1.17
CA THR A 33 -6.90 15.50 0.31
C THR A 33 -7.20 15.18 -1.16
N TYR A 34 -6.94 13.95 -1.60
CA TYR A 34 -7.03 13.55 -3.00
C TYR A 34 -7.86 12.28 -3.19
N GLU A 35 -8.47 12.16 -4.36
CA GLU A 35 -8.97 10.88 -4.84
C GLU A 35 -7.79 10.00 -5.28
N ILE A 36 -7.67 8.81 -4.70
CA ILE A 36 -6.56 7.89 -4.96
C ILE A 36 -7.03 6.76 -5.86
N ASP A 37 -6.40 6.61 -7.03
CA ASP A 37 -6.63 5.47 -7.92
C ASP A 37 -5.96 4.21 -7.35
N HIS A 38 -4.64 4.29 -7.13
CA HIS A 38 -3.87 3.16 -6.62
C HIS A 38 -3.10 3.52 -5.35
N LEU A 39 -3.37 2.78 -4.28
CA LEU A 39 -2.61 2.83 -3.04
C LEU A 39 -1.78 1.55 -2.87
N SER A 40 -0.47 1.71 -2.82
CA SER A 40 0.51 0.63 -2.67
C SER A 40 1.17 0.75 -1.30
N LEU A 41 1.08 -0.29 -0.47
CA LEU A 41 1.40 -0.25 0.96
C LEU A 41 2.55 -1.19 1.34
N ASP A 42 3.59 -0.64 1.96
CA ASP A 42 4.52 -1.40 2.78
C ASP A 42 4.03 -1.53 4.22
N HIS A 43 4.39 -2.63 4.87
CA HIS A 43 4.12 -2.84 6.28
C HIS A 43 5.22 -2.22 7.14
N ASP A 44 6.48 -2.57 6.87
CA ASP A 44 7.60 -2.09 7.65
C ASP A 44 7.95 -0.69 7.16
N LEU A 45 8.04 0.25 8.09
CA LEU A 45 8.37 1.65 7.84
C LEU A 45 9.38 2.10 8.90
N VAL A 46 9.88 3.34 8.78
CA VAL A 46 10.88 3.92 9.69
C VAL A 46 10.47 3.74 11.15
N SER A 47 9.17 3.90 11.43
CA SER A 47 8.61 3.62 12.75
C SER A 47 8.02 2.21 12.84
N LYS A 48 8.56 1.42 13.79
CA LYS A 48 8.02 0.08 14.09
C LYS A 48 6.59 0.09 14.66
N SER A 49 6.21 1.17 15.33
CA SER A 49 4.87 1.32 15.92
C SER A 49 3.88 2.02 14.98
N ARG A 50 4.35 2.99 14.17
CA ARG A 50 3.55 3.64 13.11
C ARG A 50 3.78 2.95 11.77
N ASN A 51 3.32 1.70 11.69
CA ASN A 51 3.54 0.80 10.55
C ASN A 51 2.30 0.69 9.65
N GLY A 52 2.42 -0.03 8.54
CA GLY A 52 1.30 -0.21 7.60
C GLY A 52 0.07 -0.90 8.20
N LEU A 53 0.23 -1.74 9.24
CA LEU A 53 -0.91 -2.36 9.91
C LEU A 53 -1.75 -1.33 10.68
N MET A 54 -1.09 -0.41 11.38
CA MET A 54 -1.77 0.73 12.01
C MET A 54 -2.51 1.57 10.96
N LEU A 55 -1.91 1.80 9.79
CA LEU A 55 -2.54 2.56 8.73
C LEU A 55 -3.84 1.91 8.24
N VAL A 56 -3.85 0.61 7.93
CA VAL A 56 -5.08 -0.03 7.43
C VAL A 56 -6.21 -0.04 8.46
N HIS A 57 -5.90 -0.11 9.76
CA HIS A 57 -6.88 0.10 10.83
C HIS A 57 -7.50 1.49 10.77
N ILE A 58 -6.66 2.53 10.65
CA ILE A 58 -7.12 3.91 10.53
C ILE A 58 -7.96 4.11 9.26
N MET A 59 -7.55 3.52 8.14
CA MET A 59 -8.28 3.60 6.88
C MET A 59 -9.71 3.08 7.02
N VAL A 60 -9.89 1.89 7.60
CA VAL A 60 -11.23 1.32 7.84
C VAL A 60 -12.02 2.17 8.82
N GLN A 61 -11.43 2.56 9.96
CA GLN A 61 -12.11 3.38 10.97
C GLN A 61 -12.57 4.75 10.43
N LYS A 62 -11.81 5.34 9.50
CA LYS A 62 -12.07 6.69 8.95
C LYS A 62 -12.68 6.68 7.56
N GLN A 63 -12.94 5.50 6.99
CA GLN A 63 -13.44 5.33 5.62
C GLN A 63 -12.55 6.01 4.57
N LEU A 64 -11.23 5.87 4.70
CA LEU A 64 -10.22 6.42 3.80
C LEU A 64 -9.71 5.34 2.86
N PHE A 65 -10.19 5.33 1.61
CA PHE A 65 -9.89 4.27 0.66
C PHE A 65 -9.49 4.80 -0.72
N ALA A 66 -8.72 3.98 -1.43
CA ALA A 66 -8.41 4.13 -2.85
C ALA A 66 -9.29 3.17 -3.68
N ASP A 67 -9.40 3.41 -4.99
CA ASP A 67 -10.10 2.50 -5.91
C ASP A 67 -9.46 1.09 -5.93
N ARG A 68 -8.12 1.04 -5.77
CA ARG A 68 -7.34 -0.20 -5.67
C ARG A 68 -6.28 -0.11 -4.59
N ILE A 69 -6.21 -1.14 -3.74
CA ILE A 69 -5.21 -1.29 -2.69
C ILE A 69 -4.32 -2.50 -2.97
N THR A 70 -3.02 -2.31 -2.84
CA THR A 70 -1.99 -3.32 -3.04
C THR A 70 -1.08 -3.38 -1.81
N VAL A 71 -1.00 -4.54 -1.17
CA VAL A 71 -0.02 -4.80 -0.13
C VAL A 71 1.24 -5.39 -0.76
N HIS A 72 2.31 -4.61 -0.84
CA HIS A 72 3.55 -4.97 -1.53
C HIS A 72 4.71 -5.35 -0.59
N SER A 73 4.43 -5.50 0.71
CA SER A 73 5.46 -5.66 1.73
C SER A 73 6.32 -6.91 1.59
N ALA A 74 7.63 -6.77 1.83
CA ALA A 74 8.56 -7.89 1.98
C ALA A 74 8.32 -8.67 3.29
N ASN A 75 7.74 -8.03 4.31
CA ASN A 75 7.35 -8.68 5.55
C ASN A 75 6.14 -9.59 5.31
N SER A 76 6.40 -10.88 5.12
CA SER A 76 5.34 -11.81 4.74
C SER A 76 4.23 -11.98 5.78
N VAL A 77 4.55 -11.80 7.07
CA VAL A 77 3.59 -11.90 8.18
C VAL A 77 2.79 -10.62 8.30
N GLY A 78 3.47 -9.47 8.38
CA GLY A 78 2.85 -8.15 8.43
C GLY A 78 1.97 -7.86 7.21
N GLY A 79 2.47 -8.14 6.00
CA GLY A 79 1.73 -8.02 4.76
C GLY A 79 0.45 -8.87 4.74
N LYS A 80 0.52 -10.13 5.20
CA LYS A 80 -0.66 -11.00 5.33
C LYS A 80 -1.65 -10.47 6.36
N ALA A 81 -1.17 -9.89 7.47
CA ALA A 81 -2.04 -9.31 8.49
C ALA A 81 -2.84 -8.13 7.93
N MET A 82 -2.19 -7.20 7.22
CA MET A 82 -2.86 -6.07 6.56
C MET A 82 -3.91 -6.55 5.56
N TYR A 83 -3.53 -7.48 4.68
CA TYR A 83 -4.45 -8.02 3.68
C TYR A 83 -5.67 -8.69 4.31
N ARG A 84 -5.46 -9.56 5.30
CA ARG A 84 -6.55 -10.25 6.00
C ARG A 84 -7.49 -9.27 6.68
N TYR A 85 -6.95 -8.23 7.32
CA TYR A 85 -7.76 -7.20 7.95
C TYR A 85 -8.66 -6.48 6.95
N LEU A 86 -8.10 -6.05 5.80
CA LEU A 86 -8.90 -5.41 4.74
C LEU A 86 -9.96 -6.36 4.17
N LYS A 87 -9.63 -7.63 3.92
CA LYS A 87 -10.61 -8.63 3.45
C LYS A 87 -11.71 -8.91 4.47
N GLN A 88 -11.37 -8.93 5.76
CA GLN A 88 -12.35 -9.10 6.83
C GLN A 88 -13.27 -7.89 6.91
N ALA A 89 -12.74 -6.66 6.84
CA ALA A 89 -13.54 -5.44 6.79
C ALA A 89 -14.50 -5.42 5.59
N GLN A 90 -14.11 -5.96 4.43
CA GLN A 90 -15.03 -6.15 3.30
C GLN A 90 -16.15 -7.15 3.61
N GLN A 91 -15.84 -8.26 4.31
CA GLN A 91 -16.84 -9.27 4.70
C GLN A 91 -17.83 -8.74 5.73
N ASP A 92 -17.34 -7.89 6.64
CA ASP A 92 -18.13 -7.30 7.73
C ASP A 92 -18.85 -6.00 7.29
N PHE A 93 -18.73 -5.62 6.02
CA PHE A 93 -19.28 -4.39 5.43
C PHE A 93 -18.76 -3.10 6.08
N GLU A 94 -17.59 -3.14 6.70
CA GLU A 94 -16.85 -1.98 7.22
C GLU A 94 -15.99 -1.29 6.15
N MET A 95 -15.83 -1.94 4.99
CA MET A 95 -15.13 -1.43 3.81
C MET A 95 -15.92 -1.80 2.54
N PRO A 96 -15.99 -0.92 1.52
CA PRO A 96 -16.62 -1.25 0.24
C PRO A 96 -16.07 -2.54 -0.39
N THR A 97 -16.97 -3.40 -0.84
CA THR A 97 -16.65 -4.75 -1.33
C THR A 97 -16.12 -4.76 -2.76
N ASP A 98 -16.31 -3.67 -3.50
CA ASP A 98 -15.88 -3.46 -4.89
C ASP A 98 -14.43 -2.98 -5.00
N ILE A 99 -13.85 -2.42 -3.92
CA ILE A 99 -12.44 -2.06 -3.87
C ILE A 99 -11.56 -3.30 -4.03
N LYS A 100 -10.66 -3.26 -5.02
CA LYS A 100 -9.73 -4.37 -5.28
C LYS A 100 -8.59 -4.35 -4.26
N VAL A 101 -8.49 -5.40 -3.44
CA VAL A 101 -7.39 -5.60 -2.48
C VAL A 101 -6.51 -6.76 -2.94
N LEU A 102 -5.21 -6.50 -3.12
CA LEU A 102 -4.24 -7.49 -3.59
C LEU A 102 -3.10 -7.68 -2.56
N LEU A 103 -2.60 -8.91 -2.41
CA LEU A 103 -1.46 -9.26 -1.55
C LEU A 103 -0.30 -9.78 -2.39
N ARG A 104 0.91 -9.21 -2.16
CA ARG A 104 2.15 -9.49 -2.90
C ARG A 104 2.16 -9.17 -4.41
N PRO A 105 1.58 -8.06 -4.91
CA PRO A 105 1.91 -7.62 -6.25
C PRO A 105 3.20 -6.78 -6.22
N LEU A 106 4.29 -7.33 -6.76
CA LEU A 106 5.24 -6.69 -7.69
C LEU A 106 6.05 -7.82 -8.38
N PRO A 107 6.35 -7.73 -9.69
CA PRO A 107 7.52 -6.97 -10.12
C PRO A 107 7.22 -5.99 -11.28
N LEU A 108 7.94 -4.87 -11.38
CA LEU A 108 7.78 -3.90 -12.47
C LEU A 108 9.04 -3.75 -13.37
N ASN A 109 9.93 -4.76 -13.41
CA ASN A 109 11.29 -4.76 -13.99
C ASN A 109 12.37 -4.12 -13.10
N TYR A 110 13.07 -4.94 -12.30
CA TYR A 110 14.47 -4.67 -11.98
C TYR A 110 15.26 -5.98 -12.09
N ILE A 111 15.93 -6.15 -13.23
CA ILE A 111 17.01 -7.13 -13.39
C ILE A 111 18.31 -6.35 -13.17
N PRO A 112 19.12 -6.65 -12.14
CA PRO A 112 20.43 -6.04 -11.98
C PRO A 112 21.29 -6.32 -13.23
N PRO A 113 22.09 -5.37 -13.75
CA PRO A 113 22.94 -5.59 -14.94
C PRO A 113 23.82 -6.85 -14.84
N ASN A 114 24.20 -7.23 -13.63
CA ASN A 114 25.10 -8.34 -13.35
C ASN A 114 24.45 -9.72 -13.53
N TYR A 115 23.12 -9.80 -13.70
CA TYR A 115 22.39 -11.06 -13.85
C TYR A 115 22.28 -11.57 -15.30
N LEU A 116 22.64 -10.76 -16.30
CA LEU A 116 22.58 -11.15 -17.71
C LEU A 116 23.90 -11.74 -18.26
N HIS A 117 24.97 -11.78 -17.45
CA HIS A 117 26.26 -12.34 -17.89
C HIS A 117 26.34 -13.88 -17.85
N ASN A 118 25.29 -14.56 -17.38
CA ASN A 118 25.29 -16.02 -17.19
C ASN A 118 24.25 -16.76 -18.06
N TYR A 119 23.76 -16.14 -19.14
CA TYR A 119 22.94 -16.80 -20.17
C TYR A 119 23.44 -16.43 -21.56
#